data_AF-A0A359MPL1-F1
#
_entry.id   AF-A0A359MPL1-F1
#
_cell.length_a   1.000
_cell.length_b   1.000
_cell.length_c   1.000
_cell.angle_alpha   90.00
_cell.angle_beta   90.00
_cell.angle_gamma   90.00
#
_symmetry.space_group_name_H-M   'P 1'
#
loop_
_entity.id
_entity.type
_entity.pdbx_description
1 polymer ?
#
loop_
_entity_poly.entity_id
_entity_poly.type
_entity_poly.pdbx_seq_one_letter_code
_entity_poly.pdbx_strand_id
1 'polypeptide(L)'
;MVEAWKQLPERTTFFRGMASWVGFERKQLRFDVAKRVNGKTKWSSYRLLRLAVNAITSFTSVPLHCITILGILMLIGTIVLGIETIYMKFSGRALNGFTTVILLQLFIGSSVMISLGMIGIYLTKIYQEVKGRPRYLIAKCIKGGEKK
;
A
#
# COMPACT_ATOMS: atom_id res chain seq x y z
N MET A 1 -21.06 17.70 5.99
CA MET A 1 -20.39 16.70 5.12
C MET A 1 -19.72 17.31 3.88
N VAL A 2 -20.46 17.99 3.00
CA VAL A 2 -19.90 18.49 1.71
C VAL A 2 -18.77 19.50 1.91
N GLU A 3 -18.91 20.42 2.85
CA GLU A 3 -17.88 21.44 3.13
C GLU A 3 -16.60 20.83 3.70
N ALA A 4 -16.71 19.95 4.71
CA ALA A 4 -15.58 19.21 5.27
C ALA A 4 -14.81 18.43 4.19
N TRP A 5 -15.52 17.87 3.21
CA TRP A 5 -14.87 17.15 2.12
C TRP A 5 -14.14 18.08 1.16
N LYS A 6 -14.68 19.28 0.86
CA LYS A 6 -13.96 20.25 0.01
C LYS A 6 -12.61 20.67 0.61
N GLN A 7 -12.43 20.54 1.93
CA GLN A 7 -11.21 20.89 2.64
C GLN A 7 -10.18 19.75 2.73
N LEU A 8 -10.55 18.51 2.36
CA LEU A 8 -9.61 17.40 2.39
C LEU A 8 -8.49 17.61 1.36
N PRO A 9 -7.22 17.64 1.78
CA PRO A 9 -6.09 17.91 0.87
C PRO A 9 -5.81 16.74 -0.08
N GLU A 10 -6.38 15.55 0.20
CA GLU A 10 -6.09 14.29 -0.47
C GLU A 10 -6.38 14.32 -1.97
N ARG A 11 -5.34 14.14 -2.77
CA ARG A 11 -5.47 14.07 -4.24
C ARG A 11 -5.92 12.69 -4.72
N THR A 12 -5.41 11.64 -4.09
CA THR A 12 -5.79 10.25 -4.38
C THR A 12 -7.09 9.90 -3.65
N THR A 13 -8.22 10.01 -4.35
CA THR A 13 -9.54 9.91 -3.73
C THR A 13 -10.07 8.48 -3.70
N PHE A 14 -10.20 7.93 -2.48
CA PHE A 14 -10.94 6.69 -2.24
C PHE A 14 -12.25 7.01 -1.49
N PHE A 15 -13.32 7.28 -2.25
CA PHE A 15 -14.61 7.75 -1.73
C PHE A 15 -15.10 6.94 -0.52
N ARG A 16 -15.05 5.60 -0.60
CA ARG A 16 -15.58 4.72 0.45
C ARG A 16 -14.84 4.90 1.79
N GLY A 17 -13.53 5.04 1.76
CA GLY A 17 -12.71 5.24 2.96
C GLY A 17 -12.84 6.65 3.50
N MET A 18 -12.71 7.67 2.63
CA MET A 18 -12.82 9.08 3.04
C MET A 18 -14.21 9.39 3.63
N ALA A 19 -15.29 8.96 2.96
CA ALA A 19 -16.65 9.17 3.47
C ALA A 19 -16.89 8.48 4.82
N SER A 20 -16.16 7.38 5.11
CA SER A 20 -16.19 6.75 6.43
C SER A 20 -15.31 7.48 7.46
N TRP A 21 -14.20 8.07 7.03
CA TRP A 21 -13.26 8.79 7.90
C TRP A 21 -13.83 10.12 8.40
N VAL A 22 -14.58 10.84 7.56
CA VAL A 22 -15.15 12.15 7.90
C VAL A 22 -16.16 12.08 9.09
N GLY A 23 -16.71 10.91 9.40
CA GLY A 23 -17.34 10.65 10.71
C GLY A 23 -18.73 11.25 10.96
N PHE A 24 -19.35 11.94 10.00
CA PHE A 24 -20.73 12.45 10.15
C PHE A 24 -21.76 11.32 10.36
N GLU A 25 -22.94 11.70 10.87
CA GLU A 25 -24.07 10.80 11.03
C GLU A 25 -24.49 10.21 9.67
N ARG A 26 -24.69 8.89 9.64
CA ARG A 26 -24.99 8.12 8.43
C ARG A 26 -26.19 7.23 8.69
N LYS A 27 -27.17 7.29 7.79
CA LYS A 27 -28.31 6.38 7.78
C LYS A 27 -28.22 5.48 6.55
N GLN A 28 -28.31 4.16 6.75
CA GLN A 28 -28.33 3.20 5.66
C GLN A 28 -29.79 2.97 5.23
N LEU A 29 -30.10 3.27 3.97
CA LEU A 29 -31.40 2.94 3.39
C LEU A 29 -31.25 1.66 2.58
N ARG A 30 -31.98 0.62 2.97
CA ARG A 30 -32.05 -0.61 2.20
C ARG A 30 -32.99 -0.37 1.02
N PHE A 31 -32.54 -0.73 -0.17
CA PHE A 31 -33.35 -0.74 -1.37
C PHE A 31 -33.08 -2.03 -2.12
N ASP A 32 -34.08 -2.55 -2.82
CA ASP A 32 -33.89 -3.73 -3.65
C ASP A 32 -33.32 -3.32 -5.00
N VAL A 33 -32.24 -3.99 -5.41
CA VAL A 33 -31.54 -3.67 -6.65
C VAL A 33 -32.12 -4.56 -7.74
N ALA A 34 -32.81 -3.97 -8.71
CA ALA A 34 -33.32 -4.70 -9.86
C ALA A 34 -32.21 -5.52 -10.55
N LYS A 35 -32.51 -6.76 -10.94
CA LYS A 35 -31.57 -7.62 -11.67
C LYS A 35 -31.11 -6.91 -12.93
N ARG A 36 -29.79 -6.94 -13.19
CA ARG A 36 -29.21 -6.32 -14.39
C ARG A 36 -29.78 -6.99 -15.63
N VAL A 37 -30.41 -6.21 -16.50
CA VAL A 37 -31.01 -6.70 -17.75
C VAL A 37 -29.94 -6.95 -18.82
N ASN A 38 -28.84 -6.18 -18.82
CA ASN A 38 -27.74 -6.32 -19.76
C ASN A 38 -26.39 -5.90 -19.14
N GLY A 39 -25.31 -6.53 -19.64
CA GLY A 39 -23.92 -6.16 -19.34
C GLY A 39 -23.19 -7.13 -18.39
N LYS A 40 -21.89 -7.29 -18.61
CA LYS A 40 -20.99 -8.03 -17.69
C LYS A 40 -20.58 -7.12 -16.53
N THR A 41 -20.36 -7.73 -15.36
CA THR A 41 -19.82 -7.00 -14.20
C THR A 41 -18.52 -6.30 -14.56
N LYS A 42 -18.42 -4.99 -14.28
CA LYS A 42 -17.15 -4.24 -14.35
C LYS A 42 -16.19 -4.63 -13.22
N TRP A 43 -16.63 -5.44 -12.27
CA TRP A 43 -15.82 -5.91 -11.15
C TRP A 43 -15.26 -7.30 -11.47
N SER A 44 -13.99 -7.34 -11.85
CA SER A 44 -13.18 -8.55 -11.86
C SER A 44 -12.48 -8.69 -10.50
N SER A 45 -12.23 -9.92 -10.07
CA SER A 45 -11.51 -10.24 -8.82
C SER A 45 -10.18 -9.47 -8.71
N TYR A 46 -9.47 -9.29 -9.83
CA TYR A 46 -8.23 -8.51 -9.88
C TYR A 46 -8.43 -7.01 -9.55
N ARG A 47 -9.51 -6.40 -10.06
CA ARG A 47 -9.84 -4.99 -9.74
C ARG A 47 -10.23 -4.83 -8.28
N LEU A 48 -10.88 -5.86 -7.71
CA LEU A 48 -11.24 -5.90 -6.30
C LEU A 48 -9.99 -5.97 -5.41
N LEU A 49 -9.04 -6.85 -5.76
CA LEU A 49 -7.75 -6.96 -5.06
C LEU A 49 -6.97 -5.64 -5.14
N ARG A 50 -6.86 -5.05 -6.32
CA ARG A 50 -6.20 -3.74 -6.50
C ARG A 50 -6.87 -2.65 -5.66
N LEU A 51 -8.20 -2.65 -5.57
CA LEU A 51 -8.93 -1.70 -4.72
C LEU A 51 -8.59 -1.90 -3.24
N ALA A 52 -8.53 -3.14 -2.77
CA ALA A 52 -8.18 -3.46 -1.39
C ALA A 52 -6.73 -3.05 -1.06
N VAL A 53 -5.78 -3.37 -1.94
CA VAL A 53 -4.37 -2.97 -1.77
C VAL A 53 -4.24 -1.45 -1.72
N ASN A 54 -4.92 -0.73 -2.61
CA ASN A 54 -4.93 0.74 -2.59
C ASN A 54 -5.55 1.29 -1.30
N ALA A 55 -6.63 0.69 -0.80
CA ALA A 55 -7.28 1.12 0.45
C ALA A 55 -6.36 0.91 1.66
N ILE A 56 -5.77 -0.29 1.82
CA ILE A 56 -4.85 -0.59 2.91
C ILE A 56 -3.65 0.38 2.86
N THR A 57 -2.98 0.48 1.72
CA THR A 57 -1.80 1.34 1.61
C THR A 57 -2.09 2.84 1.70
N SER A 58 -3.34 3.30 1.53
CA SER A 58 -3.68 4.73 1.62
C SER A 58 -4.12 5.14 3.02
N PHE A 59 -4.73 4.23 3.78
CA PHE A 59 -5.28 4.52 5.11
C PHE A 59 -4.47 3.87 6.24
N THR A 60 -3.44 3.07 5.94
CA THR A 60 -2.61 2.45 6.97
C THR A 60 -1.12 2.33 6.62
N SER A 61 -0.27 2.50 7.64
CA SER A 61 1.17 2.22 7.63
C SER A 61 1.49 0.76 7.98
N VAL A 62 0.48 -0.08 8.23
CA VAL A 62 0.67 -1.50 8.60
C VAL A 62 1.60 -2.27 7.64
N PRO A 63 1.47 -2.16 6.29
CA PRO A 63 2.39 -2.84 5.37
C PRO A 63 3.85 -2.43 5.56
N LEU A 64 4.12 -1.18 5.92
CA LEU A 64 5.47 -0.69 6.19
C LEU A 64 6.02 -1.30 7.49
N HIS A 65 5.18 -1.38 8.53
CA HIS A 65 5.57 -2.00 9.80
C HIS A 65 5.83 -3.51 9.68
N CYS A 66 5.06 -4.23 8.85
CA CYS A 66 5.31 -5.65 8.59
C CYS A 66 6.73 -5.91 8.06
N ILE A 67 7.25 -5.04 7.21
CA ILE A 67 8.62 -5.16 6.66
C ILE A 67 9.65 -4.92 7.74
N THR A 68 9.44 -3.91 8.60
CA THR A 68 10.37 -3.66 9.71
C THR A 68 10.43 -4.85 10.67
N ILE A 69 9.30 -5.51 10.94
CA ILE A 69 9.26 -6.73 11.76
C ILE A 69 9.97 -7.89 11.05
N LEU A 70 9.72 -8.08 9.75
CA LEU A 70 10.44 -9.06 8.93
C LEU A 70 11.95 -8.83 8.95
N GLY A 71 12.39 -7.57 8.81
CA GLY A 71 13.80 -7.19 8.87
C GLY A 71 14.43 -7.51 10.23
N ILE A 72 13.72 -7.25 11.33
CA ILE A 72 14.19 -7.61 12.68
C ILE A 72 14.32 -9.13 12.83
N LEU A 73 13.34 -9.91 12.35
CA LEU A 73 13.41 -11.38 12.36
C LEU A 73 14.61 -11.90 11.55
N MET A 74 14.86 -11.33 10.37
CA MET A 74 16.02 -11.70 9.55
C MET A 74 17.35 -11.33 10.23
N LEU A 75 17.40 -10.19 10.90
CA LEU A 75 18.58 -9.75 11.64
C LEU A 75 18.90 -10.71 12.80
N ILE A 76 17.89 -11.14 13.55
CA ILE A 76 18.04 -12.16 14.59
C ILE A 76 18.54 -13.48 13.98
N GLY A 77 17.93 -13.94 12.88
CA GLY A 77 18.38 -15.15 12.19
C GLY A 77 19.84 -15.07 11.70
N THR A 78 20.25 -13.90 11.21
CA THR A 78 21.63 -13.65 10.78
C THR A 78 22.62 -13.70 11.94
N ILE A 79 22.25 -13.17 13.11
CA ILE A 79 23.08 -13.24 14.33
C ILE A 79 23.24 -14.70 14.78
N VAL A 80 22.15 -15.48 14.82
CA VAL A 80 22.19 -16.89 15.22
C VAL A 80 23.08 -17.70 14.29
N LEU A 81 22.87 -17.59 12.98
CA LEU A 81 23.70 -18.26 11.99
C LEU A 81 25.16 -17.80 12.09
N GLY A 82 25.42 -16.50 12.26
CA GLY A 82 26.77 -15.97 12.43
C GLY A 82 27.50 -16.54 13.65
N ILE A 83 26.83 -16.70 14.78
CA ILE A 83 27.38 -17.32 15.99
C ILE A 83 27.71 -18.80 15.73
N GLU A 84 26.81 -19.53 15.06
CA GLU A 84 27.04 -20.93 14.67
C GLU A 84 28.28 -21.05 13.77
N THR A 85 28.43 -20.19 12.76
CA THR A 85 29.60 -20.23 11.87
C THR A 85 30.89 -19.95 12.62
N ILE A 86 30.89 -19.01 13.56
CA ILE A 86 32.06 -18.70 14.40
C ILE A 86 32.41 -19.91 15.28
N TYR A 87 31.42 -20.52 15.93
CA TYR A 87 31.62 -21.71 16.77
C TYR A 87 32.18 -22.90 15.97
N MET A 88 31.65 -23.13 14.77
CA MET A 88 32.10 -24.21 13.88
C MET A 88 33.53 -23.97 13.37
N LYS A 89 33.91 -22.69 13.15
CA LYS A 89 35.27 -22.29 12.81
C LYS A 89 36.27 -22.59 13.94
N PHE A 90 35.91 -22.31 15.20
CA PHE A 90 36.76 -22.61 16.36
C PHE A 90 36.87 -24.12 16.65
N SER A 91 35.85 -24.91 16.29
CA SER A 91 35.81 -26.36 16.52
C SER A 91 36.59 -27.19 15.48
N GLY A 92 37.32 -26.55 14.54
CA GLY A 92 38.14 -27.24 13.55
C GLY A 92 37.39 -28.05 12.48
N ARG A 93 36.05 -28.06 12.51
CA ARG A 93 35.16 -28.72 11.53
C ARG A 93 34.78 -27.77 10.38
N ALA A 94 35.75 -27.05 9.84
CA ALA A 94 35.51 -26.07 8.78
C ALA A 94 35.22 -26.77 7.44
N LEU A 95 33.98 -27.20 7.22
CA LEU A 95 33.49 -27.43 5.86
C LEU A 95 33.49 -26.10 5.10
N ASN A 96 33.73 -26.16 3.78
CA ASN A 96 33.71 -25.00 2.89
C ASN A 96 32.37 -24.25 3.01
N GLY A 97 32.34 -23.20 3.84
CA GLY A 97 31.17 -22.36 4.12
C GLY A 97 30.72 -21.47 2.94
N PHE A 98 31.17 -21.77 1.73
CA PHE A 98 30.85 -21.01 0.53
C PHE A 98 29.35 -21.06 0.22
N THR A 99 28.74 -22.24 0.34
CA THR A 99 27.30 -22.42 0.08
C THR A 99 26.43 -21.69 1.10
N THR A 100 26.80 -21.74 2.39
CA THR A 100 26.07 -21.04 3.46
C THR A 100 26.20 -19.53 3.34
N VAL A 101 27.39 -19.02 2.96
CA VAL A 101 27.62 -17.58 2.75
C VAL A 101 26.82 -17.05 1.55
N ILE A 102 26.80 -17.78 0.43
CA ILE A 102 26.01 -17.39 -0.75
C ILE A 102 24.52 -17.37 -0.43
N LEU A 103 24.01 -18.39 0.27
CA LEU A 103 22.59 -18.43 0.65
C LEU A 103 22.22 -17.26 1.57
N LEU A 104 23.04 -16.96 2.58
CA LEU A 104 22.86 -15.79 3.45
C LEU A 104 22.84 -14.48 2.65
N GLN A 105 23.80 -14.32 1.73
CA GLN A 105 23.91 -13.11 0.91
C GLN A 105 22.70 -12.93 -0.01
N LEU A 106 22.24 -14.00 -0.67
CA LEU A 106 21.05 -13.97 -1.52
C LEU A 106 19.78 -13.67 -0.71
N PHE A 107 19.69 -14.22 0.50
CA PHE A 107 18.55 -14.03 1.38
C PHE A 107 18.47 -12.59 1.90
N ILE A 108 19.60 -12.04 2.36
CA ILE A 108 19.71 -10.64 2.78
C ILE A 108 19.44 -9.72 1.58
N GLY A 109 20.07 -9.98 0.44
CA GLY A 109 19.87 -9.20 -0.78
C GLY A 109 18.41 -9.17 -1.24
N SER A 110 17.74 -10.32 -1.22
CA SER A 110 16.31 -10.44 -1.55
C SER A 110 15.44 -9.65 -0.56
N SER A 111 15.73 -9.74 0.73
CA SER A 111 15.00 -9.00 1.78
C SER A 111 15.15 -7.49 1.66
N VAL A 112 16.35 -7.01 1.34
CA VAL A 112 16.63 -5.58 1.07
C VAL A 112 15.86 -5.11 -0.18
N MET A 113 15.88 -5.88 -1.26
CA MET A 113 15.13 -5.55 -2.48
C MET A 113 13.62 -5.45 -2.26
N ILE A 114 13.04 -6.37 -1.49
CA ILE A 114 11.61 -6.33 -1.11
C ILE A 114 11.32 -5.07 -0.29
N SER A 115 12.17 -4.76 0.67
CA SER A 115 12.03 -3.56 1.52
C SER A 115 12.08 -2.28 0.68
N LEU A 116 13.02 -2.20 -0.26
CA LEU A 116 13.16 -1.06 -1.17
C LEU A 116 11.94 -0.89 -2.07
N GLY A 117 11.42 -2.00 -2.62
CA GLY A 117 10.21 -1.98 -3.46
C GLY A 117 9.00 -1.43 -2.74
N MET A 118 8.82 -1.81 -1.47
CA MET A 118 7.73 -1.30 -0.63
C MET A 118 7.92 0.17 -0.28
N ILE A 119 9.14 0.61 0.06
CA ILE A 119 9.44 2.04 0.24
C ILE A 119 9.09 2.81 -1.04
N GLY A 120 9.42 2.27 -2.22
CA GLY A 120 9.07 2.87 -3.52
C GLY A 120 7.55 3.06 -3.73
N ILE A 121 6.72 2.12 -3.26
CA ILE A 121 5.25 2.25 -3.32
C ILE A 121 4.79 3.43 -2.44
N TYR A 122 5.29 3.54 -1.22
CA TYR A 122 4.94 4.64 -0.31
C TYR A 122 5.49 5.98 -0.81
N LEU A 123 6.73 6.01 -1.30
CA LEU A 123 7.35 7.19 -1.88
C LEU A 123 6.58 7.70 -3.09
N THR A 124 6.06 6.80 -3.93
CA THR A 124 5.19 7.17 -5.06
C THR A 124 3.91 7.86 -4.59
N LYS A 125 3.31 7.42 -3.48
CA LYS A 125 2.13 8.07 -2.91
C LYS A 125 2.44 9.46 -2.35
N ILE A 126 3.52 9.58 -1.59
CA ILE A 126 3.99 10.87 -1.08
C ILE A 126 4.28 11.81 -2.24
N TYR A 127 4.97 11.34 -3.28
CA TYR A 127 5.24 12.11 -4.48
C TYR A 127 3.97 12.56 -5.19
N GLN A 128 2.95 11.71 -5.32
CA GLN A 128 1.67 12.09 -5.93
C GLN A 128 0.95 13.19 -5.12
N GLU A 129 1.06 13.16 -3.80
CA GLU A 129 0.45 14.14 -2.92
C GLU A 129 1.19 15.49 -2.98
N VAL A 130 2.53 15.45 -2.91
CA VAL A 130 3.42 16.62 -2.96
C VAL A 130 3.42 17.30 -4.34
N LYS A 131 3.25 16.52 -5.43
CA LYS A 131 3.28 17.04 -6.81
C LYS A 131 2.26 18.15 -7.07
N GLY A 132 1.22 18.29 -6.25
CA GLY A 132 0.39 19.49 -6.29
C GLY A 132 -0.52 19.62 -7.52
N ARG A 133 -0.53 18.64 -8.44
CA ARG A 133 -1.22 18.76 -9.74
C ARG A 133 -2.75 18.74 -9.57
N PRO A 134 -3.48 19.74 -10.07
CA PRO A 134 -4.94 19.81 -9.92
C PRO A 134 -5.63 18.58 -10.53
N ARG A 135 -6.69 18.10 -9.86
CA ARG A 135 -7.39 16.86 -10.24
C ARG A 135 -8.06 16.93 -11.60
N TYR A 136 -8.51 18.13 -11.98
CA TYR A 136 -9.10 18.42 -13.27
C TYR A 136 -8.82 19.88 -13.61
N LEU A 137 -8.84 20.18 -14.91
CA LEU A 137 -8.80 21.53 -15.44
C LEU A 137 -10.14 21.77 -16.12
N ILE A 138 -10.80 22.89 -15.79
CA ILE A 138 -12.07 23.24 -16.41
C ILE A 138 -11.76 23.94 -17.74
N ALA A 139 -12.09 23.30 -18.85
CA ALA A 139 -11.87 23.87 -20.19
C ALA A 139 -12.92 24.92 -20.56
N LYS A 140 -14.19 24.69 -20.22
CA LYS A 140 -15.30 25.59 -20.51
C LYS A 140 -16.38 25.42 -19.45
N CYS A 141 -16.86 26.53 -18.90
CA CYS A 141 -17.99 26.53 -17.98
C CYS A 141 -19.18 27.17 -18.68
N ILE A 142 -20.27 26.42 -18.87
CA ILE A 142 -21.52 26.97 -19.39
C ILE A 142 -22.34 27.35 -18.17
N LYS A 143 -22.54 28.65 -17.93
CA LYS A 143 -23.49 29.11 -16.90
C LYS A 143 -24.90 28.80 -17.41
N GLY A 144 -25.62 27.94 -16.69
CA GLY A 144 -27.05 27.75 -16.89
C GLY A 144 -27.76 29.10 -16.69
N GLY A 145 -28.58 29.47 -17.67
CA GLY A 145 -29.06 30.85 -17.86
C GLY A 145 -29.77 31.46 -16.66
N GLU A 146 -29.47 32.73 -16.42
CA GLU A 146 -30.44 33.68 -15.90
C GLU A 146 -31.61 33.70 -16.90
N LYS A 147 -32.75 33.14 -16.50
CA LYS A 147 -34.01 33.49 -17.14
C LYS A 147 -34.26 34.97 -16.85
N LYS A 148 -34.42 35.73 -17.93
CA LYS A 148 -34.92 37.11 -17.97
C LYS A 148 -36.11 37.32 -17.03
#